data_AF-G7TIQ5-F1
#
_entry.id   AF-G7TIQ5-F1
#
_cell.length_a   1.000
_cell.length_b   1.000
_cell.length_c   1.000
_cell.angle_alpha   90.00
_cell.angle_beta   90.00
_cell.angle_gamma   90.00
#
_symmetry.space_group_name_H-M   'P 1'
#
loop_
_entity.id
_entity.type
_entity.pdbx_description
1 polymer ?
#
loop_
_entity_poly.entity_id
_entity_poly.type
_entity_poly.pdbx_seq_one_letter_code
_entity_poly.pdbx_strand_id
1 'polypeptide(L)'
;MDMLSPSFAATDVQSVRDEEEVIYQLDKKLFPHRQYFGWMGFVPTELSHAQIRDADEMIAVPGKGTIIVTVPGLFDPTDAAQVEQVHRVEMQLAHYNLLRVTDPDVRDAP
;
A
#
# COMPACT_ATOMS: atom_id res chain seq x y z
N MET A 1 9.80 -12.09 -27.09
CA MET A 1 10.14 -12.50 -25.71
C MET A 1 9.13 -11.78 -24.85
N ASP A 2 8.05 -12.44 -24.43
CA ASP A 2 7.05 -11.82 -23.54
C ASP A 2 7.72 -11.59 -22.20
N MET A 3 8.24 -10.37 -22.04
CA MET A 3 8.82 -9.91 -20.79
C MET A 3 7.64 -9.70 -19.84
N LEU A 4 7.55 -10.56 -18.82
CA LEU A 4 6.51 -10.55 -17.77
C LEU A 4 5.99 -9.12 -17.51
N SER A 5 4.71 -8.88 -17.79
CA SER A 5 4.02 -7.66 -17.38
C SER A 5 3.75 -7.77 -15.88
N PRO A 6 4.47 -7.02 -15.01
CA PRO A 6 4.25 -7.11 -13.59
C PRO A 6 2.82 -6.68 -13.27
N SER A 7 2.16 -7.42 -12.39
CA SER A 7 0.86 -7.06 -11.81
C SER A 7 1.06 -6.36 -10.48
N PHE A 8 -0.02 -5.80 -9.94
CA PHE A 8 -0.04 -5.25 -8.58
C PHE A 8 0.64 -6.20 -7.58
N ALA A 9 1.48 -5.64 -6.72
CA ALA A 9 2.16 -6.34 -5.63
C ALA A 9 2.24 -5.42 -4.42
N ALA A 10 2.11 -5.98 -3.22
CA ALA A 10 2.14 -5.27 -1.95
C ALA A 10 2.96 -6.06 -0.94
N THR A 11 3.64 -5.36 -0.03
CA THR A 11 4.47 -5.95 1.02
C THR A 11 3.78 -5.77 2.36
N ASP A 12 3.37 -6.89 2.96
CA ASP A 12 2.88 -6.90 4.33
C ASP A 12 4.05 -6.87 5.32
N VAL A 13 3.78 -6.36 6.52
CA VAL A 13 4.76 -6.33 7.59
C VAL A 13 4.12 -6.83 8.87
N GLN A 14 4.89 -7.68 9.55
CA GLN A 14 4.57 -8.24 10.85
C GLN A 14 5.61 -7.78 11.88
N SER A 15 5.13 -7.40 13.06
CA SER A 15 5.96 -7.04 14.21
C SER A 15 5.54 -7.89 15.41
N VAL A 16 6.51 -8.32 16.21
CA VAL A 16 6.27 -9.06 17.45
C VAL A 16 6.97 -8.31 18.59
N ARG A 17 6.20 -7.86 19.59
CA ARG A 17 6.71 -7.16 20.77
C ARG A 17 5.96 -7.65 22.00
N ASP A 18 6.68 -7.97 23.08
CA ASP A 18 6.09 -8.37 24.37
C ASP A 18 4.99 -9.46 24.26
N GLU A 19 5.22 -10.47 23.43
CA GLU A 19 4.28 -11.57 23.10
C GLU A 19 3.03 -11.16 22.30
N GLU A 20 2.89 -9.89 21.92
CA GLU A 20 1.88 -9.40 20.99
C GLU A 20 2.41 -9.38 19.55
N GLU A 21 1.67 -10.04 18.65
CA GLU A 21 1.91 -10.05 17.21
C GLU A 21 0.95 -9.05 16.55
N VAL A 22 1.50 -8.17 15.71
CA VAL A 22 0.72 -7.24 14.87
C VAL A 22 1.11 -7.45 13.42
N ILE A 23 0.13 -7.81 12.59
CA ILE A 23 0.25 -7.98 11.14
C ILE A 23 -0.53 -6.85 10.48
N TYR A 24 0.15 -6.01 9.69
CA TYR A 24 -0.47 -4.81 9.11
C TYR A 24 -1.76 -5.15 8.33
N GLN A 25 -1.70 -6.11 7.40
CA GLN A 25 -2.85 -6.50 6.59
C GLN A 25 -4.08 -6.89 7.42
N LEU A 26 -3.88 -7.55 8.57
CA LEU A 26 -4.98 -8.10 9.37
C LEU A 26 -5.48 -7.10 10.39
N ASP A 27 -4.56 -6.41 11.08
CA ASP A 27 -4.88 -5.61 12.25
C ASP A 27 -5.01 -4.12 11.96
N LYS A 28 -4.40 -3.63 10.87
CA LYS A 28 -4.20 -2.18 10.62
C LYS A 28 -4.64 -1.71 9.24
N LYS A 29 -5.01 -2.60 8.30
CA LYS A 29 -5.40 -2.17 6.93
C LYS A 29 -6.46 -1.07 6.95
N LEU A 30 -6.33 -0.08 6.07
CA LEU A 30 -7.26 1.05 6.05
C LEU A 30 -8.66 0.65 5.58
N PHE A 31 -8.73 -0.09 4.47
CA PHE A 31 -9.98 -0.44 3.82
C PHE A 31 -10.29 -1.92 4.06
N PRO A 32 -11.31 -2.27 4.86
CA PRO A 32 -11.69 -3.66 5.08
C PRO A 32 -12.02 -4.40 3.77
N HIS A 33 -12.57 -3.69 2.80
CA HIS A 33 -13.15 -4.21 1.56
C HIS A 33 -12.23 -4.06 0.32
N ARG A 34 -10.99 -3.59 0.48
CA ARG A 34 -10.02 -3.44 -0.62
C ARG A 34 -8.72 -4.19 -0.34
N GLN A 35 -7.90 -4.34 -1.39
CA GLN A 35 -6.49 -4.68 -1.26
C GLN A 35 -5.80 -3.61 -0.42
N TYR A 36 -4.90 -4.05 0.47
CA TYR A 36 -3.94 -3.18 1.13
C TYR A 36 -2.72 -2.97 0.23
N PHE A 37 -1.94 -1.93 0.52
CA PHE A 37 -0.67 -1.64 -0.14
C PHE A 37 0.54 -1.89 0.79
N GLY A 38 0.41 -1.55 2.07
CA GLY A 38 1.44 -1.84 3.08
C GLY A 38 2.70 -1.00 2.95
N TRP A 39 3.87 -1.59 3.25
CA TRP A 39 5.14 -0.86 3.32
C TRP A 39 5.63 -0.38 1.96
N MET A 40 5.68 -1.28 1.00
CA MET A 40 6.07 -0.95 -0.36
C MET A 40 5.42 -1.91 -1.33
N GLY A 41 5.27 -1.48 -2.58
CA GLY A 41 4.61 -2.29 -3.57
C GLY A 41 4.79 -1.74 -4.97
N PHE A 42 4.19 -2.43 -5.92
CA PHE A 42 4.15 -2.04 -7.32
C PHE A 42 2.70 -1.87 -7.75
N VAL A 43 2.43 -0.78 -8.48
CA VAL A 43 1.18 -0.58 -9.21
C VAL A 43 1.46 -0.56 -10.72
N PRO A 44 0.65 -1.27 -11.54
CA PRO A 44 0.81 -1.30 -13.00
C PRO A 44 0.25 -0.03 -13.65
N THR A 45 0.66 1.13 -13.15
CA THR A 45 0.24 2.45 -13.60
C THR A 45 1.41 3.39 -13.38
N GLU A 46 1.78 4.14 -14.42
CA GLU A 46 2.83 5.15 -14.29
C GLU A 46 2.26 6.34 -13.51
N LEU A 47 2.81 6.54 -12.31
CA LEU A 47 2.42 7.60 -11.40
C LEU A 47 3.60 8.53 -11.15
N SER A 48 3.28 9.80 -10.97
CA SER A 48 4.22 10.81 -10.48
C SER A 48 4.08 11.00 -8.97
N HIS A 49 5.14 11.48 -8.34
CA HIS A 49 5.12 11.86 -6.91
C HIS A 49 4.10 12.97 -6.61
N ALA A 50 3.72 13.78 -7.61
CA ALA A 50 2.68 14.79 -7.45
C ALA A 50 1.26 14.20 -7.30
N GLN A 51 1.04 12.97 -7.80
CA GLN A 51 -0.22 12.23 -7.66
C GLN A 51 -0.29 11.49 -6.34
N ILE A 52 0.81 10.81 -5.94
CA ILE A 52 0.91 10.12 -4.65
C ILE A 52 1.86 10.91 -3.75
N ARG A 53 1.36 12.03 -3.20
CA ARG A 53 2.18 13.02 -2.49
C ARG A 53 2.73 12.54 -1.17
N ASP A 54 2.03 11.60 -0.54
CA ASP A 54 2.41 11.04 0.75
C ASP A 54 3.32 9.80 0.58
N ALA A 55 3.72 9.43 -0.63
CA ALA A 55 4.77 8.42 -0.78
C ALA A 55 6.11 8.98 -0.29
N ASP A 56 6.90 8.15 0.40
CA ASP A 56 8.30 8.47 0.70
C ASP A 56 9.14 8.48 -0.58
N GLU A 57 9.01 7.42 -1.38
CA GLU A 57 9.73 7.27 -2.64
C GLU A 57 8.81 6.72 -3.75
N MET A 58 9.04 7.22 -4.96
CA MET A 58 8.33 6.84 -6.18
C MET A 58 9.36 6.45 -7.26
N ILE A 59 9.44 5.16 -7.56
CA ILE A 59 10.42 4.62 -8.52
C ILE A 59 9.68 4.21 -9.78
N ALA A 60 9.90 4.96 -10.86
CA ALA A 60 9.33 4.64 -12.16
C ALA A 60 9.90 3.33 -12.71
N VAL A 61 9.02 2.48 -13.24
CA VAL A 61 9.37 1.30 -14.02
C VAL A 61 8.88 1.55 -15.46
N PRO A 62 9.75 2.08 -16.34
CA PRO A 62 9.33 2.60 -17.65
C PRO A 62 8.51 1.61 -18.47
N GLY A 63 7.34 2.05 -18.92
CA GLY A 63 6.40 1.25 -19.72
C GLY A 63 5.70 0.14 -18.94
N LYS A 64 5.83 0.11 -17.61
CA LYS A 64 5.25 -0.94 -16.76
C LYS A 64 4.43 -0.39 -15.59
N GLY A 65 4.92 0.63 -14.89
CA GLY A 65 4.23 1.20 -13.74
C GLY A 65 5.17 1.87 -12.75
N THR A 66 4.83 1.80 -11.46
CA THR A 66 5.57 2.50 -10.41
C THR A 66 5.70 1.63 -9.17
N ILE A 67 6.92 1.55 -8.62
CA ILE A 67 7.17 1.06 -7.28
C ILE A 67 7.01 2.24 -6.31
N ILE A 68 6.27 2.03 -5.23
CA ILE A 68 5.97 3.06 -4.24
C ILE A 68 6.44 2.57 -2.88
N VAL A 69 7.19 3.40 -2.17
CA VAL A 69 7.58 3.20 -0.77
C VAL A 69 6.74 4.16 0.08
N THR A 70 6.02 3.64 1.08
CA THR A 70 5.06 4.44 1.86
C THR A 70 5.70 5.20 3.01
N VAL A 71 6.68 4.60 3.69
CA VAL A 71 7.40 5.18 4.83
C VAL A 71 8.91 5.07 4.64
N PRO A 72 9.70 6.05 5.12
CA PRO A 72 11.16 5.96 5.08
C PRO A 72 11.67 4.86 5.99
N GLY A 73 12.65 4.08 5.51
CA GLY A 73 13.28 3.02 6.30
C GLY A 73 12.34 1.84 6.59
N LEU A 74 12.51 1.21 7.76
CA LEU A 74 11.73 0.02 8.13
C LEU A 74 10.35 0.41 8.63
N PHE A 75 9.31 -0.16 8.01
CA PHE A 75 7.95 -0.02 8.51
C PHE A 75 7.74 -0.83 9.80
N ASP A 76 7.17 -0.19 10.83
CA ASP A 76 6.70 -0.85 12.04
C ASP A 76 5.18 -0.68 12.19
N PRO A 77 4.37 -1.76 12.05
CA PRO A 77 2.91 -1.67 12.17
C PRO A 77 2.41 -1.35 13.60
N THR A 78 3.30 -1.32 14.59
CA THR A 78 3.00 -0.85 15.95
C THR A 78 3.18 0.65 16.12
N ASP A 79 3.86 1.33 15.18
CA ASP A 79 4.05 2.77 15.17
C ASP A 79 2.85 3.46 14.49
N ALA A 80 2.04 4.14 15.29
CA ALA A 80 0.82 4.81 14.81
C ALA A 80 1.11 5.88 13.75
N ALA A 81 2.24 6.60 13.82
CA ALA A 81 2.56 7.65 12.85
C ALA A 81 2.91 7.04 11.48
N GLN A 82 3.60 5.90 11.48
CA GLN A 82 3.90 5.17 10.26
C GLN A 82 2.65 4.55 9.65
N VAL A 83 1.77 3.95 10.47
CA VAL A 83 0.48 3.42 10.00
C VAL A 83 -0.37 4.52 9.36
N GLU A 84 -0.43 5.71 9.97
CA GLU A 84 -1.15 6.85 9.41
C GLU A 84 -0.56 7.31 8.05
N GLN A 85 0.78 7.29 7.91
CA GLN A 85 1.43 7.58 6.64
C GLN A 85 1.04 6.56 5.55
N VAL A 86 1.08 5.26 5.88
CA VAL A 86 0.64 4.19 4.96
C VAL A 86 -0.82 4.43 4.54
N HIS A 87 -1.70 4.77 5.49
CA HIS A 87 -3.10 5.07 5.21
C HIS A 87 -3.27 6.26 4.28
N ARG A 88 -2.48 7.33 4.43
CA ARG A 88 -2.52 8.47 3.49
C ARG A 88 -2.17 8.05 2.07
N VAL A 89 -1.17 7.20 1.90
CA VAL A 89 -0.83 6.64 0.58
C VAL A 89 -1.96 5.74 0.05
N GLU A 90 -2.51 4.86 0.88
CA GLU A 90 -3.62 3.98 0.49
C GLU A 90 -4.87 4.78 0.08
N MET A 91 -5.19 5.88 0.77
CA MET A 91 -6.28 6.79 0.36
C MET A 91 -6.04 7.38 -1.04
N GLN A 92 -4.82 7.78 -1.35
CA GLN A 92 -4.47 8.32 -2.68
C GLN A 92 -4.55 7.24 -3.76
N LEU A 93 -4.07 6.03 -3.48
CA LEU A 93 -4.20 4.89 -4.40
C LEU A 93 -5.66 4.49 -4.62
N ALA A 94 -6.48 4.50 -3.56
CA ALA A 94 -7.92 4.23 -3.66
C ALA A 94 -8.65 5.32 -4.45
N HIS A 95 -8.26 6.59 -4.31
CA HIS A 95 -8.80 7.70 -5.12
C HIS A 95 -8.59 7.48 -6.63
N TYR A 96 -7.44 6.92 -7.02
CA TYR A 96 -7.15 6.51 -8.40
C TYR A 96 -7.69 5.11 -8.77
N ASN A 97 -8.46 4.49 -7.88
CA ASN A 97 -9.04 3.16 -8.03
C ASN A 97 -8.00 2.05 -8.28
N LEU A 98 -6.81 2.20 -7.70
CA LEU A 98 -5.67 1.29 -7.85
C LEU A 98 -5.62 0.19 -6.78
N LEU A 99 -6.46 0.30 -5.75
CA LEU A 99 -6.67 -0.75 -4.75
C LEU A 99 -7.98 -1.49 -5.07
N ARG A 100 -7.86 -2.71 -5.59
CA ARG A 100 -9.01 -3.52 -6.01
C ARG A 100 -9.92 -3.83 -4.83
N VAL A 101 -11.24 -3.78 -5.04
CA VAL A 101 -12.22 -4.29 -4.08
C VAL A 101 -12.07 -5.80 -3.93
N THR A 102 -11.87 -6.26 -2.70
CA THR A 102 -11.70 -7.67 -2.33
C THR A 102 -13.01 -8.28 -1.80
N ASP A 103 -13.91 -7.44 -1.27
CA ASP A 103 -15.25 -7.82 -0.85
C ASP A 103 -16.24 -6.74 -1.32
N PRO A 104 -17.04 -6.98 -2.38
CA PRO A 104 -17.96 -5.99 -2.92
C PRO A 104 -19.23 -5.78 -2.06
N ASP A 105 -19.49 -6.64 -1.08
CA ASP A 105 -20.71 -6.58 -0.27
C ASP A 105 -20.54 -5.75 1.03
N VAL A 106 -19.30 -5.43 1.39
CA VAL A 106 -18.98 -4.50 2.48
C VAL A 106 -19.04 -3.06 1.96
N ARG A 107 -20.15 -2.37 2.24
CA ARG A 107 -20.34 -0.95 1.90
C ARG A 107 -19.32 -0.08 2.65
N ASP A 108 -18.85 0.96 1.97
CA ASP A 108 -17.93 1.98 2.50
C ASP A 108 -18.38 2.41 3.91
N ALA A 109 -17.55 2.10 4.91
CA ALA A 109 -17.75 2.63 6.26
C ALA A 109 -17.52 4.16 6.20
N PRO A 110 -18.33 4.94 6.95
CA PRO A 110 -18.40 6.39 6.85
C PRO A 110 -17.09 7.11 7.20
#